data_AF-A0A8X8H393-F1
#
_entry.id   AF-A0A8X8H393-F1
#
_cell.length_a   1.000
_cell.length_b   1.000
_cell.length_c   1.000
_cell.angle_alpha   90.00
_cell.angle_beta   90.00
_cell.angle_gamma   90.00
#
_symmetry.space_group_name_H-M   'P 1'
#
loop_
_entity.id
_entity.type
_entity.pdbx_description
1 polymer ?
#
loop_
_entity_poly.entity_id
_entity_poly.type
_entity_poly.pdbx_seq_one_letter_code
_entity_poly.pdbx_strand_id
1 'polypeptide(L)'
;MPDTPYDLSDVSAARLPDELYACRVDLMLTVHDLATASARLAAMQHEIITLTRLLAEAQVERTDHVKALADTDLLASAAARQRQQLEALGAEFAAQTRLLAAAEDRAQRAEQAAQDATGWLRALVALLVTGPDGTARPAADLAQLGRRMVAAGIFDPDWYLATNGDVKAGGAEPAQHFLLHGLAEGRLPRAAAQAAADRAGPAHG
;
A
#
# COMPACT_ATOMS: atom_id res chain seq x y z
N MET A 1 1.71 -102.90 59.20
CA MET A 1 1.65 -101.93 60.32
C MET A 1 2.51 -102.49 61.43
N PRO A 2 3.55 -101.76 61.87
CA PRO A 2 3.46 -100.40 62.43
C PRO A 2 4.11 -99.35 61.50
N ASP A 3 3.72 -98.07 61.40
CA ASP A 3 3.18 -97.09 62.35
C ASP A 3 4.05 -96.90 63.61
N THR A 4 5.22 -96.30 63.38
CA THR A 4 5.95 -95.54 64.40
C THR A 4 5.99 -94.07 63.96
N PRO A 5 5.52 -93.12 64.81
CA PRO A 5 5.58 -91.70 64.50
C PRO A 5 7.04 -91.25 64.48
N TYR A 6 7.45 -90.59 63.38
CA TYR A 6 8.76 -89.96 63.30
C TYR A 6 8.74 -88.76 64.24
N ASP A 7 9.37 -88.93 65.40
CA ASP A 7 9.50 -87.89 66.42
C ASP A 7 10.43 -86.79 65.91
N LEU A 8 9.84 -85.67 65.47
CA LEU A 8 10.56 -84.49 65.01
C LEU A 8 11.12 -83.64 66.15
N SER A 9 11.01 -84.08 67.40
CA SER A 9 11.53 -83.36 68.57
C SER A 9 13.06 -83.35 68.65
N ASP A 10 13.76 -84.24 67.94
CA ASP A 10 15.20 -84.49 68.16
C ASP A 10 16.13 -83.90 67.08
N VAL A 11 15.61 -83.12 66.12
CA VAL A 11 16.45 -82.42 65.13
C VAL A 11 17.00 -81.09 65.68
N SER A 12 16.83 -80.81 66.98
CA SER A 12 17.20 -79.52 67.56
C SER A 12 18.68 -79.39 67.95
N ALA A 13 19.55 -80.40 67.80
CA ALA A 13 20.95 -80.28 68.26
C ALA A 13 22.03 -81.12 67.55
N ALA A 14 21.82 -81.61 66.32
CA ALA A 14 22.91 -82.23 65.56
C ALA A 14 23.86 -81.15 65.00
N ARG A 15 25.10 -81.05 65.54
CA ARG A 15 26.16 -80.20 64.95
C ARG A 15 26.44 -80.68 63.53
N LEU A 16 26.11 -79.84 62.54
CA LEU A 16 26.58 -80.03 61.17
C LEU A 16 28.12 -80.08 61.17
N PRO A 17 28.76 -80.96 60.38
CA PRO A 17 30.19 -80.90 60.12
C PRO A 17 30.60 -79.48 59.72
N ASP A 18 31.73 -78.98 60.23
CA ASP A 18 32.14 -77.57 60.09
C ASP A 18 32.13 -77.07 58.62
N GLU A 19 32.46 -77.94 57.67
CA GLU A 19 32.44 -77.65 56.22
C GLU A 19 31.01 -77.39 55.67
N LEU A 20 30.01 -78.16 56.11
CA LEU A 20 28.61 -77.97 55.71
C LEU A 20 28.00 -76.73 56.38
N TYR A 21 28.44 -76.39 57.58
CA TYR A 21 28.06 -75.15 58.24
C TYR A 21 28.61 -73.93 57.48
N ALA A 22 29.90 -73.93 57.11
CA ALA A 22 30.52 -72.87 56.34
C ALA A 22 29.86 -72.69 54.96
N CYS A 23 29.63 -73.78 54.22
CA CYS A 23 28.95 -73.76 52.92
C CYS A 23 27.52 -73.16 53.01
N ARG A 24 26.78 -73.47 54.08
CA ARG A 24 25.45 -72.88 54.32
C ARG A 24 25.50 -71.38 54.58
N VAL A 25 26.51 -70.90 55.32
CA VAL A 25 26.70 -69.48 55.60
C VAL A 25 27.05 -68.73 54.31
N ASP A 26 27.97 -69.26 53.49
CA ASP A 26 28.33 -68.66 52.20
C ASP A 26 27.13 -68.61 51.24
N LEU A 27 26.31 -69.66 51.21
CA LEU A 27 25.08 -69.68 50.42
C LEU A 27 24.08 -68.62 50.91
N MET A 28 23.92 -68.42 52.22
CA MET A 28 23.05 -67.37 52.76
C MET A 28 23.55 -65.96 52.40
N LEU A 29 24.86 -65.71 52.46
CA LEU A 29 25.45 -64.42 52.10
C LEU A 29 25.28 -64.12 50.60
N THR A 30 25.54 -65.10 49.73
CA THR A 30 25.36 -64.93 48.28
C THR A 30 23.90 -64.72 47.90
N VAL A 31 22.95 -65.40 48.55
CA VAL A 31 21.51 -65.16 48.37
C VAL A 31 21.10 -63.76 48.83
N HIS A 32 21.65 -63.27 49.96
CA HIS A 32 21.41 -61.91 50.44
C HIS A 32 21.96 -60.84 49.48
N ASP A 33 23.16 -61.04 48.95
CA ASP A 33 23.78 -60.15 47.97
C ASP A 33 22.99 -60.12 46.66
N LEU A 34 22.53 -61.29 46.18
CA LEU A 34 21.68 -61.39 45.00
C LEU A 34 20.32 -60.68 45.21
N ALA A 35 19.71 -60.83 46.38
CA ALA A 35 18.47 -60.12 46.72
C ALA A 35 18.68 -58.59 46.73
N THR A 36 19.80 -58.13 47.27
CA THR A 36 20.17 -56.70 47.30
C THR A 36 20.42 -56.16 45.89
N ALA A 37 21.14 -56.91 45.05
CA ALA A 37 21.37 -56.55 43.66
C ALA A 37 20.08 -56.52 42.84
N SER A 38 19.18 -57.49 43.05
CA SER A 38 17.85 -57.53 42.43
C SER A 38 17.01 -56.31 42.81
N ALA A 39 16.99 -55.93 44.09
CA ALA A 39 16.30 -54.73 44.55
C ALA A 39 16.85 -53.44 43.92
N ARG A 40 18.18 -53.32 43.77
CA ARG A 40 18.81 -52.19 43.08
C ARG A 40 18.43 -52.13 41.60
N LEU A 41 18.42 -53.27 40.91
CA LEU A 41 17.98 -53.32 39.51
C LEU A 41 16.52 -52.91 39.36
N ALA A 42 15.63 -53.36 40.25
CA ALA A 42 14.22 -52.94 40.24
C ALA A 42 14.07 -51.42 40.46
N ALA A 43 14.85 -50.82 41.36
CA ALA A 43 14.88 -49.38 41.57
C ALA A 43 15.37 -48.62 40.32
N MET A 44 16.46 -49.08 39.70
CA MET A 44 16.97 -48.51 38.45
C MET A 44 15.96 -48.64 37.30
N GLN A 45 15.26 -49.77 37.20
CA GLN A 45 14.21 -49.97 36.22
C GLN A 45 13.05 -48.97 36.43
N HIS A 46 12.65 -48.75 37.68
CA HIS A 46 11.63 -47.77 38.00
C HIS A 46 12.06 -46.33 37.64
N GLU A 47 13.32 -45.99 37.90
CA GLU A 47 13.91 -44.70 37.53
C GLU A 47 13.96 -44.52 36.01
N ILE A 48 14.42 -45.54 35.26
CA ILE A 48 14.44 -45.53 33.79
C ILE A 48 13.03 -45.31 33.22
N ILE A 49 12.01 -46.01 33.75
CA ILE A 49 10.62 -45.83 33.32
C ILE A 49 10.16 -44.41 33.58
N THR A 50 10.46 -43.87 34.76
CA THR A 50 10.09 -42.51 35.15
C THR A 50 10.74 -41.47 34.23
N LEU A 51 12.05 -41.59 33.98
CA LEU A 51 12.78 -40.70 33.09
C LEU A 51 12.31 -40.81 31.64
N THR A 52 11.98 -42.02 31.19
CA THR A 52 11.43 -42.24 29.84
C THR A 52 10.10 -41.52 29.67
N ARG A 53 9.23 -41.59 30.67
CA ARG A 53 7.95 -40.87 30.68
C ARG A 53 8.15 -39.36 30.65
N LEU A 54 9.01 -38.82 31.52
CA LEU A 54 9.32 -37.39 31.56
C LEU A 54 9.93 -36.89 30.24
N LEU A 55 10.80 -37.69 29.62
CA LEU A 55 11.37 -37.36 28.32
C LEU A 55 10.29 -37.31 27.23
N ALA A 56 9.34 -38.25 27.23
CA ALA A 56 8.23 -38.24 26.29
C ALA A 56 7.33 -37.00 26.47
N GLU A 57 7.00 -36.65 27.71
CA GLU A 57 6.23 -35.45 28.05
C GLU A 57 6.95 -34.18 27.56
N ALA A 58 8.24 -34.03 27.88
CA ALA A 58 9.05 -32.89 27.44
C ALA A 58 9.21 -32.83 25.90
N GLN A 59 9.23 -33.98 25.22
CA GLN A 59 9.28 -34.02 23.76
C GLN A 59 7.99 -33.50 23.13
N VAL A 60 6.82 -33.84 23.69
CA VAL A 60 5.53 -33.32 23.23
C VAL A 60 5.47 -31.81 23.40
N GLU A 61 5.78 -31.30 24.60
CA GLU A 61 5.83 -29.84 24.86
C GLU A 61 6.76 -29.12 23.88
N ARG A 62 7.94 -29.69 23.64
CA ARG A 62 8.89 -29.14 22.65
C ARG A 62 8.27 -29.10 21.24
N THR A 63 7.53 -30.12 20.81
CA THR A 63 6.89 -30.08 19.49
C THR A 63 5.81 -28.99 19.38
N ASP A 64 5.07 -28.75 20.46
CA ASP A 64 4.05 -27.69 20.49
C ASP A 64 4.70 -26.30 20.47
N HIS A 65 5.80 -26.11 21.21
CA HIS A 65 6.58 -24.88 21.14
C HIS A 65 7.17 -24.62 19.75
N VAL A 66 7.67 -25.65 19.07
CA VAL A 66 8.20 -25.51 17.70
C VAL A 66 7.09 -25.10 16.73
N LYS A 67 5.87 -25.65 16.85
CA LYS A 67 4.71 -25.22 16.04
C LYS A 67 4.33 -23.76 16.33
N ALA A 68 4.26 -23.38 17.60
CA ALA A 68 3.94 -22.00 17.99
C ALA A 68 4.94 -21.00 17.41
N LEU A 69 6.23 -21.32 17.40
CA LEU A 69 7.27 -20.49 16.77
C LEU A 69 7.06 -20.37 15.25
N ALA A 70 6.76 -21.48 14.57
CA ALA A 70 6.48 -21.46 13.13
C ALA A 70 5.25 -20.59 12.78
N ASP A 71 4.20 -20.65 13.59
CA ASP A 71 3.01 -19.81 13.42
C ASP A 71 3.36 -18.32 13.61
N THR A 72 4.22 -17.99 14.58
CA THR A 72 4.67 -16.59 14.76
C THR A 72 5.53 -16.08 13.61
N ASP A 73 6.41 -16.92 13.05
CA ASP A 73 7.21 -16.56 11.87
C ASP A 73 6.34 -16.35 10.63
N LEU A 74 5.31 -17.18 10.46
CA LEU A 74 4.33 -17.03 9.38
C LEU A 74 3.58 -15.70 9.51
N LEU A 75 3.10 -15.36 10.70
CA LEU A 75 2.43 -14.08 10.97
C LEU A 75 3.38 -12.89 10.76
N ALA A 76 4.63 -12.98 11.22
CA ALA A 76 5.63 -11.94 11.02
C ALA A 76 5.94 -11.73 9.54
N SER A 77 6.08 -12.80 8.76
CA SER A 77 6.31 -12.71 7.31
C SER A 77 5.10 -12.14 6.57
N ALA A 78 3.87 -12.46 7.00
CA ALA A 78 2.64 -11.87 6.47
C ALA A 78 2.57 -10.36 6.76
N ALA A 79 2.84 -9.95 7.99
CA ALA A 79 2.89 -8.54 8.37
C ALA A 79 3.98 -7.76 7.60
N ALA A 80 5.15 -8.36 7.39
CA ALA A 80 6.22 -7.77 6.59
C ALA A 80 5.78 -7.55 5.13
N ARG A 81 5.14 -8.56 4.51
CA ARG A 81 4.58 -8.42 3.16
C ARG A 81 3.53 -7.32 3.08
N GLN A 82 2.63 -7.24 4.05
CA GLN A 82 1.60 -6.22 4.10
C GLN A 82 2.21 -4.81 4.27
N ARG A 83 3.22 -4.67 5.12
CA ARG A 83 3.96 -3.40 5.29
C ARG A 83 4.62 -2.97 3.98
N GLN A 84 5.28 -3.89 3.29
CA GLN A 84 5.91 -3.62 1.99
C GLN A 84 4.86 -3.20 0.94
N GLN A 85 3.68 -3.82 0.92
CA GLN A 85 2.58 -3.41 0.04
C GLN A 85 2.10 -1.98 0.35
N LEU A 86 1.95 -1.62 1.63
CA LEU A 86 1.56 -0.27 2.04
C LEU A 86 2.61 0.78 1.65
N GLU A 87 3.89 0.46 1.81
CA GLU A 87 5.00 1.34 1.40
C GLU A 87 5.02 1.55 -0.12
N ALA A 88 4.81 0.48 -0.91
CA ALA A 88 4.70 0.57 -2.35
C ALA A 88 3.52 1.46 -2.79
N LEU A 89 2.34 1.25 -2.20
CA LEU A 89 1.17 2.07 -2.48
C LEU A 89 1.39 3.54 -2.10
N GLY A 90 2.04 3.80 -0.97
CA GLY A 90 2.41 5.16 -0.56
C GLY A 90 3.38 5.84 -1.54
N ALA A 91 4.34 5.07 -2.09
CA ALA A 91 5.26 5.57 -3.11
C ALA A 91 4.54 5.91 -4.43
N GLU A 92 3.57 5.09 -4.84
CA GLU A 92 2.74 5.35 -6.02
C GLU A 92 1.90 6.62 -5.86
N PHE A 93 1.20 6.78 -4.72
CA PHE A 93 0.46 8.01 -4.44
C PHE A 93 1.38 9.24 -4.46
N ALA A 94 2.57 9.16 -3.85
CA ALA A 94 3.53 10.26 -3.89
C ALA A 94 4.00 10.59 -5.31
N ALA A 95 4.16 9.59 -6.18
CA ALA A 95 4.49 9.80 -7.58
C ALA A 95 3.36 10.47 -8.35
N GLN A 96 2.12 10.02 -8.16
CA GLN A 96 0.93 10.62 -8.77
C GLN A 96 0.76 12.09 -8.34
N THR A 97 0.92 12.39 -7.05
CA THR A 97 0.85 13.77 -6.55
C THR A 97 1.90 14.67 -7.20
N ARG A 98 3.12 14.19 -7.40
CA ARG A 98 4.17 14.96 -8.11
C ARG A 98 3.80 15.23 -9.56
N LEU A 99 3.22 14.24 -10.25
CA LEU A 99 2.77 14.41 -11.64
C LEU A 99 1.64 15.42 -11.76
N LEU A 100 0.68 15.40 -10.83
CA LEU A 100 -0.41 16.37 -10.77
C LEU A 100 0.13 17.79 -10.51
N ALA A 101 0.98 17.97 -9.50
CA ALA A 101 1.59 19.28 -9.21
C ALA A 101 2.37 19.83 -10.41
N ALA A 102 3.12 18.96 -11.12
CA ALA A 102 3.84 19.37 -12.32
C ALA A 102 2.90 19.70 -13.50
N ALA A 103 1.72 19.09 -13.57
CA ALA A 103 0.71 19.41 -14.57
C ALA A 103 0.02 20.75 -14.27
N GLU A 104 -0.31 21.01 -13.01
CA GLU A 104 -0.86 22.27 -12.53
C GLU A 104 0.10 23.43 -12.79
N ASP A 105 1.37 23.29 -12.46
CA ASP A 105 2.38 24.31 -12.71
C ASP A 105 2.54 24.60 -14.23
N ARG A 106 2.49 23.56 -15.07
CA ARG A 106 2.48 23.74 -16.53
C ARG A 106 1.24 24.48 -17.01
N ALA A 107 0.06 24.18 -16.46
CA ALA A 107 -1.18 24.85 -16.81
C ALA A 107 -1.15 26.33 -16.39
N GLN A 108 -0.70 26.63 -15.18
CA GLN A 108 -0.55 28.01 -14.68
C GLN A 108 0.43 28.82 -15.53
N ARG A 109 1.59 28.24 -15.88
CA ARG A 109 2.56 28.90 -16.76
C ARG A 109 2.00 29.14 -18.16
N ALA A 110 1.23 28.19 -18.71
CA ALA A 110 0.58 28.36 -20.00
C ALA A 110 -0.48 29.47 -19.95
N GLU A 111 -1.25 29.55 -18.87
CA GLU A 111 -2.24 30.61 -18.66
C GLU A 111 -1.57 31.99 -18.53
N GLN A 112 -0.53 32.12 -17.70
CA GLN A 112 0.24 33.36 -17.58
C GLN A 112 0.84 33.78 -18.92
N ALA A 113 1.45 32.85 -19.66
CA ALA A 113 1.99 33.14 -20.98
C ALA A 113 0.89 33.60 -21.97
N ALA A 114 -0.30 33.02 -21.91
CA ALA A 114 -1.45 33.45 -22.72
C ALA A 114 -1.95 34.84 -22.29
N GLN A 115 -1.98 35.12 -20.99
CA GLN A 115 -2.35 36.42 -20.44
C GLN A 115 -1.36 37.50 -20.87
N ASP A 116 -0.05 37.23 -20.79
CA ASP A 116 1.01 38.14 -21.22
C ASP A 116 0.95 38.38 -22.74
N ALA A 117 0.78 37.30 -23.52
CA ALA A 117 0.68 37.37 -24.99
C ALA A 117 -0.55 38.15 -25.47
N THR A 118 -1.63 38.23 -24.68
CA THR A 118 -2.85 39.01 -24.98
C THR A 118 -2.92 40.35 -24.24
N GLY A 119 -1.98 40.66 -23.35
CA GLY A 119 -1.99 41.89 -22.55
C GLY A 119 -1.93 43.14 -23.42
N TRP A 120 -1.07 43.14 -24.45
CA TRP A 120 -0.98 44.25 -25.42
C TRP A 120 -2.27 44.41 -26.24
N LEU A 121 -2.95 43.31 -26.60
CA LEU A 121 -4.24 43.35 -27.30
C LEU A 121 -5.32 43.95 -26.43
N ARG A 122 -5.37 43.57 -25.14
CA ARG A 122 -6.31 44.17 -24.17
C ARG A 122 -6.06 45.66 -24.00
N ALA A 123 -4.80 46.09 -23.90
CA ALA A 123 -4.45 47.50 -23.83
C ALA A 123 -4.86 48.26 -25.11
N LEU A 124 -4.65 47.66 -26.28
CA LEU A 124 -5.03 48.24 -27.57
C LEU A 124 -6.55 48.34 -27.73
N VAL A 125 -7.30 47.30 -27.36
CA VAL A 125 -8.77 47.35 -27.38
C VAL A 125 -9.31 48.37 -26.37
N ALA A 126 -8.71 48.47 -25.17
CA ALA A 126 -9.05 49.52 -24.22
C ALA A 126 -8.88 50.91 -24.85
N LEU A 127 -7.76 51.19 -25.53
CA LEU A 127 -7.52 52.44 -26.27
C LEU A 127 -8.47 52.66 -27.46
N LEU A 128 -9.05 51.60 -28.03
CA LEU A 128 -10.05 51.70 -29.09
C LEU A 128 -11.44 52.01 -28.53
N VAL A 129 -11.72 51.57 -27.30
CA VAL A 129 -13.01 51.72 -26.62
C VAL A 129 -13.08 53.02 -25.81
N THR A 130 -11.96 53.49 -25.26
CA THR A 130 -11.86 54.77 -24.56
C THR A 130 -11.22 55.84 -25.45
N GLY A 131 -11.73 57.07 -25.35
CA GLY A 131 -11.16 58.25 -25.99
C GLY A 131 -9.85 58.68 -25.32
N PRO A 132 -9.11 59.63 -25.95
CA PRO A 132 -7.86 60.16 -25.40
C PRO A 132 -8.00 60.77 -23.99
N ASP A 133 -9.21 61.22 -23.64
CA ASP A 133 -9.54 61.80 -22.34
C ASP A 133 -9.99 60.73 -21.31
N GLY A 134 -9.91 59.44 -21.66
CA GLY A 134 -10.32 58.32 -20.81
C GLY A 134 -11.83 58.05 -20.78
N THR A 135 -12.64 58.82 -21.51
CA THR A 135 -14.09 58.66 -21.60
C THR A 135 -14.47 57.53 -22.56
N ALA A 136 -15.53 56.77 -22.25
CA ALA A 136 -16.01 55.74 -23.16
C ALA A 136 -16.47 56.35 -24.50
N ARG A 137 -16.10 55.73 -25.62
CA ARG A 137 -16.55 56.18 -26.94
C ARG A 137 -18.06 55.96 -27.12
N PRO A 138 -18.75 56.84 -27.86
CA PRO A 138 -20.16 56.65 -28.22
C PRO A 138 -20.38 55.29 -28.89
N ALA A 139 -21.54 54.68 -28.63
CA ALA A 139 -21.91 53.39 -29.23
C ALA A 139 -21.87 53.40 -30.78
N ALA A 140 -22.15 54.55 -31.41
CA ALA A 140 -22.08 54.71 -32.86
C ALA A 140 -20.67 54.49 -33.42
N ASP A 141 -19.64 54.97 -32.71
CA ASP A 141 -18.24 54.85 -33.11
C ASP A 141 -17.76 53.40 -32.98
N LEU A 142 -18.15 52.72 -31.90
CA LEU A 142 -17.85 51.31 -31.68
C LEU A 142 -18.51 50.42 -32.73
N ALA A 143 -19.76 50.71 -33.10
CA ALA A 143 -20.46 50.00 -34.16
C ALA A 143 -19.77 50.22 -35.52
N GLN A 144 -19.25 51.42 -35.79
CA GLN A 144 -18.49 51.69 -37.01
C GLN A 144 -17.14 50.97 -37.02
N LEU A 145 -16.45 50.90 -35.88
CA LEU A 145 -15.21 50.15 -35.73
C LEU A 145 -15.45 48.65 -35.93
N GLY A 146 -16.52 48.10 -35.35
CA GLY A 146 -16.93 46.71 -35.55
C GLY A 146 -17.15 46.37 -37.03
N ARG A 147 -17.89 47.23 -37.76
CA ARG A 147 -18.06 47.09 -39.22
C ARG A 147 -16.74 47.08 -39.98
N ARG A 148 -15.76 47.89 -39.57
CA ARG A 148 -14.43 47.91 -40.19
C ARG A 148 -13.64 46.64 -39.89
N MET A 149 -13.77 46.06 -38.70
CA MET A 149 -13.13 44.79 -38.35
C MET A 149 -13.68 43.63 -39.19
N VAL A 150 -15.00 43.61 -39.42
CA VAL A 150 -15.65 42.64 -40.33
C VAL A 150 -15.14 42.83 -41.75
N ALA A 151 -15.15 44.06 -42.27
CA ALA A 151 -14.69 44.36 -43.63
C ALA A 151 -13.20 44.05 -43.85
N ALA A 152 -12.38 44.20 -42.81
CA ALA A 152 -10.95 43.85 -42.83
C ALA A 152 -10.68 42.34 -42.65
N GLY A 153 -11.72 41.52 -42.47
CA GLY A 153 -11.60 40.08 -42.21
C GLY A 153 -11.06 39.72 -40.83
N ILE A 154 -10.87 40.70 -39.95
CA ILE A 154 -10.30 40.51 -38.60
C ILE A 154 -11.35 39.88 -37.65
N PHE A 155 -12.63 40.06 -37.96
CA PHE A 155 -13.75 39.56 -37.15
C PHE A 155 -14.76 38.81 -38.03
N ASP A 156 -15.20 37.65 -37.57
CA ASP A 156 -16.22 36.82 -38.23
C ASP A 156 -17.49 36.79 -37.36
N PRO A 157 -18.52 37.58 -37.70
CA PRO A 157 -19.73 37.69 -36.89
C PRO A 157 -20.56 36.40 -36.88
N ASP A 158 -20.56 35.64 -37.97
CA ASP A 158 -21.34 34.41 -38.08
C ASP A 158 -20.72 33.31 -37.20
N TRP A 159 -19.40 33.16 -37.28
CA TRP A 159 -18.67 32.26 -36.41
C TRP A 159 -18.79 32.68 -34.94
N TYR A 160 -18.70 33.99 -34.66
CA TYR A 160 -18.77 34.51 -33.30
C TYR A 160 -20.13 34.20 -32.67
N LEU A 161 -21.24 34.44 -33.39
CA LEU A 161 -22.58 34.13 -32.90
C LEU A 161 -22.88 32.62 -32.82
N ALA A 162 -22.27 31.81 -33.69
CA ALA A 162 -22.37 30.36 -33.61
C ALA A 162 -21.67 29.80 -32.37
N THR A 163 -20.54 30.39 -31.99
CA THR A 163 -19.74 29.99 -30.82
C THR A 163 -20.31 30.56 -29.51
N ASN A 164 -20.91 31.75 -29.57
CA ASN A 164 -21.36 32.52 -28.41
C ASN A 164 -22.89 32.67 -28.42
N GLY A 165 -23.59 31.59 -28.09
CA GLY A 165 -25.06 31.52 -28.17
C GLY A 165 -25.78 32.48 -27.22
N ASP A 166 -25.14 32.89 -26.13
CA ASP A 166 -25.63 33.91 -25.19
C ASP A 166 -25.69 35.31 -25.82
N VAL A 167 -24.66 35.68 -26.59
CA VAL A 167 -24.64 36.95 -27.35
C VAL A 167 -25.72 36.95 -28.42
N LYS A 168 -25.93 35.81 -29.08
CA LYS A 168 -27.00 35.60 -30.06
C LYS A 168 -28.39 35.76 -29.44
N ALA A 169 -28.60 35.19 -28.26
CA ALA A 169 -29.87 35.28 -27.54
C ALA A 169 -30.15 36.71 -27.03
N GLY A 170 -29.11 37.45 -26.64
CA GLY A 170 -29.21 38.83 -26.18
C GLY A 170 -29.43 39.86 -27.28
N GLY A 171 -29.27 39.48 -28.56
CA GLY A 171 -29.46 40.37 -29.70
C GLY A 171 -28.43 41.50 -29.82
N ALA A 172 -27.30 41.40 -29.11
CA ALA A 172 -26.23 42.38 -29.16
C ALA A 172 -25.49 42.33 -30.50
N GLU A 173 -24.98 43.47 -30.97
CA GLU A 173 -24.13 43.51 -32.16
C GLU A 173 -22.81 42.75 -31.87
N PRO A 174 -22.43 41.73 -32.66
CA PRO A 174 -21.36 40.81 -32.30
C PRO A 174 -19.99 41.48 -32.12
N ALA A 175 -19.63 42.39 -33.02
CA ALA A 175 -18.34 43.05 -33.00
C ALA A 175 -18.26 44.09 -31.87
N GLN A 176 -19.36 44.79 -31.59
CA GLN A 176 -19.49 45.70 -30.46
C GLN A 176 -19.39 44.93 -29.13
N HIS A 177 -20.06 43.78 -29.01
CA HIS A 177 -19.93 42.92 -27.83
C HIS A 177 -18.50 42.44 -27.67
N PHE A 178 -17.83 42.03 -28.74
CA PHE A 178 -16.44 41.59 -28.69
C PHE A 178 -15.50 42.69 -28.15
N LEU A 179 -15.66 43.92 -28.65
CA LEU A 179 -14.87 45.08 -28.22
C LEU A 179 -15.10 45.46 -26.76
N LEU A 180 -16.36 45.41 -26.29
CA LEU A 180 -16.73 45.83 -24.93
C LEU A 180 -16.48 44.74 -23.88
N HIS A 181 -16.73 43.48 -24.22
CA HIS A 181 -16.77 42.36 -23.26
C HIS A 181 -15.98 41.14 -23.74
N GLY A 182 -16.10 40.78 -25.02
CA GLY A 182 -15.60 39.51 -25.53
C GLY A 182 -14.11 39.29 -25.31
N LEU A 183 -13.25 40.29 -25.50
CA LEU A 183 -11.82 40.13 -25.24
C LEU A 183 -11.49 39.96 -23.74
N ALA A 184 -12.21 40.66 -22.85
CA ALA A 184 -12.04 40.53 -21.40
C ALA A 184 -12.53 39.17 -20.89
N GLU A 185 -13.54 38.60 -21.56
CA GLU A 185 -14.08 37.26 -21.30
C GLU A 185 -13.26 36.14 -21.99
N GLY A 186 -12.16 36.47 -22.68
CA GLY A 186 -11.31 35.50 -23.36
C GLY A 186 -11.90 34.91 -24.65
N ARG A 187 -12.97 35.51 -25.20
CA ARG A 187 -13.57 35.11 -26.48
C ARG A 187 -12.66 35.53 -27.63
N LEU A 188 -12.70 34.78 -28.72
CA LEU A 188 -11.93 35.07 -29.92
C LEU A 188 -12.79 35.83 -30.95
N PRO A 189 -12.20 36.68 -31.80
CA PRO A 189 -12.94 37.40 -32.84
C PRO A 189 -13.30 36.56 -34.07
N ARG A 190 -12.62 35.42 -34.27
CA ARG A 190 -12.79 34.47 -35.38
C ARG A 190 -12.12 33.13 -35.07
N ALA A 191 -12.35 32.09 -35.89
CA ALA A 191 -11.77 30.77 -35.65
C ALA A 191 -10.22 30.78 -35.75
N ALA A 192 -9.55 30.08 -34.84
CA ALA A 192 -8.09 29.96 -34.85
C ALA A 192 -7.55 29.31 -36.14
N ALA A 193 -8.29 28.34 -36.71
CA ALA A 193 -7.94 27.70 -37.98
C ALA A 193 -7.97 28.68 -39.16
N GLN A 194 -8.98 29.55 -39.24
CA GLN A 194 -9.05 30.64 -40.23
C GLN A 194 -7.89 31.63 -40.03
N ALA A 195 -7.57 31.97 -38.77
CA ALA A 195 -6.47 32.87 -38.46
C ALA A 195 -5.07 32.31 -38.75
N ALA A 196 -4.92 30.98 -38.79
CA ALA A 196 -3.71 30.30 -39.23
C ALA A 196 -3.63 30.21 -40.76
N ALA A 197 -4.75 29.92 -41.43
CA ALA A 197 -4.83 29.85 -42.89
C ALA A 197 -4.50 31.19 -43.57
N ASP A 198 -4.99 32.31 -43.03
CA ASP A 198 -4.69 33.64 -43.59
C ASP A 198 -3.22 34.05 -43.44
N ARG A 199 -2.55 33.56 -42.39
CA ARG A 199 -1.12 33.78 -42.18
C ARG A 199 -0.24 32.93 -43.10
N ALA A 200 -0.76 31.81 -43.60
CA ALA A 200 -0.04 30.95 -44.54
C ALA A 200 0.02 31.55 -45.95
N GLY A 201 -0.86 32.49 -46.30
CA GLY A 201 -0.94 33.12 -47.63
C GLY A 201 -1.29 32.11 -48.74
N PRO A 202 -1.81 32.56 -49.90
CA PRO A 202 -1.95 31.65 -51.04
C PRO A 202 -0.54 31.28 -51.50
N ALA A 203 -0.21 29.98 -51.50
CA ALA A 203 0.99 29.48 -52.16
C ALA A 203 0.93 29.93 -53.62
N HIS A 204 1.72 30.94 -53.98
CA HIS A 204 1.80 31.43 -55.35
C HIS A 204 2.45 30.30 -56.17
N GLY A 205 1.66 29.73 -57.08
CA GLY A 205 2.10 28.78 -58.10
C GLY A 205 2.76 29.47 -59.29
#